data_AF-A0A101X015-F1
#
_entry.id   AF-A0A101X015-F1
#
_cell.length_a   1.000
_cell.length_b   1.000
_cell.length_c   1.000
_cell.angle_alpha   90.00
_cell.angle_beta   90.00
_cell.angle_gamma   90.00
#
_symmetry.space_group_name_H-M   'P 1'
#
loop_
_entity.id
_entity.type
_entity.pdbx_description
1 polymer ?
#
loop_
_entity_poly.entity_id
_entity_poly.type
_entity_poly.pdbx_seq_one_letter_code
_entity_poly.pdbx_strand_id
1 'polypeptide(L)'
;MRTIYLALAALAVIAVLAYISHAVVIQTMPVLNPLNERLSVNVPGVVELYITALGLTSTSNYTMAMHLLKALGVTGAVRSLPTLAALHAHEERLASLMAKLEGVYEDTLSQVLMGNVSGARYLAVEGLILDSEAYGELNTVTNLLTTIYPNATGQVTSMAAAMRVRLISINETLIKILYSPITTNMTIMAIPNIVFVGGSVTVFGRLTTSNGTAISNATITIYVDGVPTGSAITNSTGYYIVNVTVPPIYKPILPIKALYNPRQRVSTSQHKP
;
A
#
# COMPACT_ATOMS: atom_id res chain seq x y z
N MET A 1 -12.09 -29.98 -33.23
CA MET A 1 -12.52 -30.56 -31.92
C MET A 1 -11.50 -30.42 -30.78
N ARG A 2 -10.27 -29.90 -31.00
CA ARG A 2 -9.23 -29.71 -29.96
C ARG A 2 -9.26 -28.33 -29.27
N THR A 3 -10.11 -27.43 -29.76
CA THR A 3 -10.20 -26.00 -29.36
C THR A 3 -11.27 -25.71 -28.31
N ILE A 4 -12.20 -26.65 -28.06
CA ILE A 4 -13.35 -26.45 -27.15
C ILE A 4 -13.00 -26.81 -25.69
N TYR A 5 -11.98 -27.65 -25.47
CA TYR A 5 -11.49 -28.01 -24.12
C TYR A 5 -10.66 -26.90 -23.46
N LEU A 6 -10.04 -26.00 -24.24
CA LEU A 6 -9.25 -24.89 -23.71
C LEU A 6 -10.12 -23.77 -23.11
N ALA A 7 -11.33 -23.56 -23.61
CA ALA A 7 -12.21 -22.47 -23.15
C ALA A 7 -12.85 -22.77 -21.79
N LEU A 8 -13.13 -24.04 -21.48
CA LEU A 8 -13.87 -24.45 -20.27
C LEU A 8 -12.96 -24.57 -19.03
N ALA A 9 -11.71 -24.99 -19.22
CA ALA A 9 -10.70 -25.01 -18.16
C ALA A 9 -10.22 -23.59 -17.81
N ALA A 10 -10.10 -22.74 -18.83
CA ALA A 10 -9.91 -21.31 -18.62
C ALA A 10 -11.10 -20.69 -17.88
N LEU A 11 -12.34 -21.10 -18.17
CA LEU A 11 -13.53 -20.61 -17.48
C LEU A 11 -13.55 -20.92 -15.97
N ALA A 12 -13.06 -22.09 -15.53
CA ALA A 12 -13.01 -22.45 -14.12
C ALA A 12 -11.94 -21.65 -13.37
N VAL A 13 -10.77 -21.46 -13.96
CA VAL A 13 -9.69 -20.64 -13.37
C VAL A 13 -10.01 -19.14 -13.45
N ILE A 14 -10.66 -18.69 -14.53
CA ILE A 14 -11.24 -17.34 -14.64
C ILE A 14 -12.35 -17.16 -13.63
N ALA A 15 -13.20 -18.16 -13.33
CA ALA A 15 -14.26 -18.00 -12.36
C ALA A 15 -13.73 -17.92 -10.91
N VAL A 16 -12.66 -18.67 -10.61
CA VAL A 16 -11.93 -18.55 -9.33
C VAL A 16 -11.25 -17.20 -9.22
N LEU A 17 -10.53 -16.75 -10.25
CA LEU A 17 -9.90 -15.42 -10.27
C LEU A 17 -10.91 -14.27 -10.40
N ALA A 18 -12.09 -14.49 -11.02
CA ALA A 18 -13.18 -13.52 -11.14
C ALA A 18 -14.02 -13.44 -9.86
N TYR A 19 -14.08 -14.52 -9.08
CA TYR A 19 -14.59 -14.52 -7.72
C TYR A 19 -13.66 -13.73 -6.80
N ILE A 20 -12.34 -13.93 -6.91
CA ILE A 20 -11.32 -13.13 -6.21
C ILE A 20 -11.39 -11.66 -6.65
N SER A 21 -11.61 -11.36 -7.95
CA SER A 21 -11.74 -9.99 -8.44
C SER A 21 -13.09 -9.33 -8.10
N HIS A 22 -14.17 -10.10 -7.94
CA HIS A 22 -15.46 -9.61 -7.44
C HIS A 22 -15.40 -9.31 -5.94
N ALA A 23 -14.71 -10.14 -5.15
CA ALA A 23 -14.51 -9.90 -3.73
C ALA A 23 -13.64 -8.66 -3.44
N VAL A 24 -12.84 -8.20 -4.42
CA VAL A 24 -11.91 -7.05 -4.31
C VAL A 24 -12.34 -5.85 -5.18
N VAL A 25 -13.55 -5.86 -5.78
CA VAL A 25 -14.08 -4.77 -6.62
C VAL A 25 -13.09 -4.29 -7.70
N ILE A 26 -12.81 -5.14 -8.69
CA ILE A 26 -12.28 -4.70 -9.99
C ILE A 26 -13.40 -4.82 -11.02
N GLN A 27 -14.19 -3.75 -11.17
CA GLN A 27 -15.36 -3.72 -12.06
C GLN A 27 -15.01 -3.29 -13.50
N THR A 28 -14.30 -4.12 -14.28
CA THR A 28 -14.11 -3.81 -15.71
C THR A 28 -13.96 -5.01 -16.65
N MET A 29 -14.73 -6.11 -16.53
CA MET A 29 -14.81 -7.08 -17.65
C MET A 29 -16.19 -7.72 -17.84
N PRO A 30 -16.69 -7.82 -19.09
CA PRO A 30 -17.93 -8.52 -19.40
C PRO A 30 -17.73 -10.04 -19.35
N VAL A 31 -18.52 -10.73 -18.53
CA VAL A 31 -18.55 -12.20 -18.43
C VAL A 31 -19.38 -12.78 -19.58
N LEU A 32 -18.80 -13.63 -20.42
CA LEU A 32 -19.52 -14.32 -21.50
C LEU A 32 -20.21 -15.59 -20.94
N ASN A 33 -21.52 -15.72 -21.16
CA ASN A 33 -22.37 -16.83 -20.73
C ASN A 33 -22.10 -18.12 -21.55
N PRO A 34 -21.65 -19.24 -20.95
CA PRO A 34 -21.26 -20.45 -21.67
C PRO A 34 -22.17 -21.65 -21.40
N LEU A 35 -23.49 -21.45 -21.30
CA LEU A 35 -24.44 -22.56 -21.16
C LEU A 35 -24.92 -23.06 -22.53
N ASN A 36 -24.28 -24.11 -23.04
CA ASN A 36 -24.97 -25.18 -23.78
C ASN A 36 -24.01 -26.35 -24.06
N GLU A 37 -24.02 -27.37 -23.19
CA GLU A 37 -23.81 -28.77 -23.57
C GLU A 37 -24.00 -29.66 -22.33
N ARG A 38 -25.03 -30.51 -22.34
CA ARG A 38 -25.27 -31.55 -21.33
C ARG A 38 -24.28 -32.69 -21.55
N LEU A 39 -23.50 -33.09 -20.54
CA LEU A 39 -22.55 -34.20 -20.65
C LEU A 39 -22.68 -35.23 -19.53
N SER A 40 -22.52 -36.49 -19.94
CA SER A 40 -22.59 -37.72 -19.17
C SER A 40 -21.20 -38.14 -18.69
N VAL A 41 -20.84 -37.82 -17.44
CA VAL A 41 -19.79 -38.53 -16.68
C VAL A 41 -20.21 -38.51 -15.21
N ASN A 42 -20.74 -39.62 -14.72
CA ASN A 42 -21.18 -39.76 -13.33
C ASN A 42 -20.04 -40.39 -12.50
N VAL A 43 -19.20 -39.57 -11.86
CA VAL A 43 -18.32 -40.01 -10.76
C VAL A 43 -18.58 -39.11 -9.53
N PRO A 44 -19.72 -39.29 -8.85
CA PRO A 44 -20.17 -38.41 -7.76
C PRO A 44 -19.11 -38.18 -6.67
N GLY A 45 -18.36 -39.22 -6.29
CA GLY A 45 -17.38 -39.13 -5.21
C GLY A 45 -16.20 -38.20 -5.49
N VAL A 46 -15.72 -38.12 -6.74
CA VAL A 46 -14.59 -37.22 -7.08
C VAL A 46 -15.06 -35.77 -7.19
N VAL A 47 -16.31 -35.55 -7.60
CA VAL A 47 -16.94 -34.22 -7.62
C VAL A 47 -17.14 -33.70 -6.19
N GLU A 48 -17.63 -34.53 -5.26
CA GLU A 48 -17.75 -34.17 -3.84
C GLU A 48 -16.40 -33.83 -3.21
N LEU A 49 -15.35 -34.60 -3.48
CA LEU A 49 -13.97 -34.32 -3.02
C LEU A 49 -13.47 -32.95 -3.48
N TYR A 50 -13.77 -32.54 -4.72
CA TYR A 50 -13.43 -31.21 -5.24
C TYR A 50 -14.23 -30.09 -4.60
N ILE A 51 -15.52 -30.32 -4.35
CA ILE A 51 -16.39 -29.37 -3.65
C ILE A 51 -15.86 -29.10 -2.25
N THR A 52 -15.46 -30.14 -1.53
CA THR A 52 -14.84 -30.00 -0.21
C THR A 52 -13.48 -29.32 -0.29
N ALA A 53 -12.63 -29.69 -1.26
CA ALA A 53 -11.29 -29.11 -1.40
C ALA A 53 -11.30 -27.61 -1.80
N LEU A 54 -12.35 -27.15 -2.50
CA LEU A 54 -12.53 -25.78 -2.97
C LEU A 54 -13.55 -24.97 -2.14
N GLY A 55 -14.09 -25.53 -1.06
CA GLY A 55 -15.05 -24.84 -0.20
C GLY A 55 -16.36 -24.42 -0.89
N LEU A 56 -16.80 -25.13 -1.93
CA LEU A 56 -17.93 -24.70 -2.78
C LEU A 56 -19.30 -24.96 -2.09
N THR A 57 -20.20 -23.96 -2.03
CA THR A 57 -21.55 -24.09 -1.45
C THR A 57 -22.63 -24.59 -2.44
N SER A 58 -23.66 -25.27 -1.91
CA SER A 58 -24.45 -26.32 -2.57
C SER A 58 -25.60 -25.92 -3.52
N THR A 59 -25.64 -24.73 -4.13
CA THR A 59 -26.80 -24.38 -4.98
C THR A 59 -26.50 -23.92 -6.42
N SER A 60 -25.22 -23.69 -6.78
CA SER A 60 -24.85 -23.36 -8.17
C SER A 60 -23.44 -23.83 -8.60
N ASN A 61 -22.68 -24.42 -7.66
CA ASN A 61 -21.22 -24.48 -7.77
C ASN A 61 -20.67 -25.87 -8.19
N TYR A 62 -21.57 -26.86 -8.33
CA TYR A 62 -21.26 -28.18 -8.91
C TYR A 62 -20.76 -28.09 -10.36
N THR A 63 -21.16 -27.03 -11.08
CA THR A 63 -20.77 -26.77 -12.47
C THR A 63 -19.26 -26.54 -12.59
N MET A 64 -18.64 -25.81 -11.65
CA MET A 64 -17.19 -25.56 -11.66
C MET A 64 -16.38 -26.82 -11.36
N ALA A 65 -16.78 -27.59 -10.34
CA ALA A 65 -16.16 -28.87 -10.01
C ALA A 65 -16.27 -29.87 -11.18
N MET A 66 -17.42 -29.92 -11.85
CA MET A 66 -17.63 -30.75 -13.04
C MET A 66 -16.76 -30.33 -14.22
N HIS A 67 -16.59 -29.02 -14.45
CA HIS A 67 -15.72 -28.51 -15.50
C HIS A 67 -14.24 -28.81 -15.24
N LEU A 68 -13.77 -28.69 -14.00
CA LEU A 68 -12.43 -29.09 -13.58
C LEU A 68 -12.19 -30.60 -13.78
N LEU A 69 -13.14 -31.43 -13.36
CA LEU A 69 -13.07 -32.89 -13.54
C LEU A 69 -12.96 -33.26 -15.03
N LYS A 70 -13.72 -32.57 -15.89
CA LYS A 70 -13.68 -32.77 -17.35
C LYS A 70 -12.35 -32.31 -17.96
N ALA A 71 -11.72 -31.28 -17.42
CA ALA A 71 -10.45 -30.74 -17.91
C ALA A 71 -9.25 -31.62 -17.53
N LEU A 72 -9.24 -32.15 -16.30
CA LEU A 72 -8.12 -32.93 -15.76
C LEU A 72 -8.24 -34.44 -16.03
N GLY A 73 -9.45 -34.93 -16.31
CA GLY A 73 -9.78 -36.34 -16.27
C GLY A 73 -9.72 -36.90 -14.85
N VAL A 74 -10.32 -38.07 -14.59
CA VAL A 74 -10.44 -38.63 -13.23
C VAL A 74 -9.06 -38.86 -12.58
N THR A 75 -8.09 -39.40 -13.33
CA THR A 75 -6.74 -39.69 -12.83
C THR A 75 -5.92 -38.42 -12.57
N GLY A 76 -6.06 -37.39 -13.42
CA GLY A 76 -5.43 -36.09 -13.22
C GLY A 76 -6.06 -35.30 -12.07
N ALA A 77 -7.38 -35.41 -11.91
CA ALA A 77 -8.14 -34.79 -10.82
C ALA A 77 -7.73 -35.34 -9.45
N VAL A 78 -7.60 -36.67 -9.31
CA VAL A 78 -7.17 -37.30 -8.04
C VAL A 78 -5.72 -36.92 -7.68
N ARG A 79 -4.82 -36.82 -8.66
CA ARG A 79 -3.42 -36.43 -8.42
C ARG A 79 -3.25 -34.95 -8.02
N SER A 80 -4.15 -34.08 -8.48
CA SER A 80 -4.09 -32.63 -8.22
C SER A 80 -4.88 -32.20 -6.98
N LEU A 81 -5.61 -33.10 -6.33
CA LEU A 81 -6.42 -32.79 -5.14
C LEU A 81 -5.62 -32.11 -4.01
N PRO A 82 -4.43 -32.60 -3.62
CA PRO A 82 -3.62 -31.95 -2.57
C PRO A 82 -3.17 -30.55 -2.98
N THR A 83 -2.76 -30.39 -4.24
CA THR A 83 -2.34 -29.08 -4.79
C THR A 83 -3.50 -28.09 -4.92
N LEU A 84 -4.73 -28.58 -5.11
CA LEU A 84 -5.93 -27.76 -5.23
C LEU A 84 -6.40 -27.24 -3.87
N ALA A 85 -6.35 -28.07 -2.83
CA ALA A 85 -6.64 -27.63 -1.46
C ALA A 85 -5.61 -26.59 -0.98
N ALA A 86 -4.32 -26.80 -1.30
CA ALA A 86 -3.29 -25.81 -1.02
C ALA A 86 -3.53 -24.50 -1.80
N LEU A 87 -3.89 -24.59 -3.09
CA LEU A 87 -4.24 -23.43 -3.90
C LEU A 87 -5.35 -22.60 -3.25
N HIS A 88 -6.45 -23.26 -2.85
CA HIS A 88 -7.58 -22.58 -2.22
C HIS A 88 -7.19 -21.82 -0.94
N ALA A 89 -6.38 -22.44 -0.06
CA ALA A 89 -5.91 -21.77 1.16
C ALA A 89 -5.04 -20.54 0.85
N HIS A 90 -4.18 -20.61 -0.17
CA HIS A 90 -3.37 -19.48 -0.62
C HIS A 90 -4.21 -18.39 -1.29
N GLU A 91 -5.28 -18.75 -2.01
CA GLU A 91 -6.22 -17.80 -2.59
C GLU A 91 -7.00 -17.02 -1.52
N GLU A 92 -7.51 -17.70 -0.49
CA GLU A 92 -8.18 -17.04 0.65
C GLU A 92 -7.23 -16.09 1.38
N ARG A 93 -5.98 -16.53 1.61
CA ARG A 93 -4.95 -15.69 2.23
C ARG A 93 -4.62 -14.47 1.37
N LEU A 94 -4.45 -14.64 0.07
CA LEU A 94 -4.20 -13.54 -0.86
C LEU A 94 -5.36 -12.54 -0.86
N ALA A 95 -6.61 -13.02 -0.90
CA ALA A 95 -7.79 -12.16 -0.83
C ALA A 95 -7.83 -11.36 0.49
N SER A 96 -7.52 -12.00 1.62
CA SER A 96 -7.45 -11.30 2.91
C SER A 96 -6.34 -10.25 2.94
N LEU A 97 -5.16 -10.52 2.36
CA LEU A 97 -4.05 -9.58 2.32
C LEU A 97 -4.39 -8.38 1.44
N MET A 98 -4.96 -8.60 0.26
CA MET A 98 -5.39 -7.54 -0.65
C MET A 98 -6.45 -6.64 -0.02
N ALA A 99 -7.44 -7.21 0.67
CA ALA A 99 -8.46 -6.41 1.37
C ALA A 99 -7.87 -5.53 2.47
N LYS A 100 -6.93 -6.07 3.27
CA LYS A 100 -6.22 -5.28 4.29
C LYS A 100 -5.35 -4.19 3.67
N LEU A 101 -4.61 -4.53 2.61
CA LEU A 101 -3.75 -3.59 1.90
C LEU A 101 -4.54 -2.41 1.34
N GLU A 102 -5.68 -2.67 0.70
CA GLU A 102 -6.54 -1.61 0.16
C GLU A 102 -7.09 -0.71 1.27
N GLY A 103 -7.52 -1.29 2.41
CA GLY A 103 -7.95 -0.50 3.57
C GLY A 103 -6.85 0.41 4.10
N VAL A 104 -5.64 -0.12 4.30
CA VAL A 104 -4.48 0.66 4.76
C VAL A 104 -4.08 1.73 3.73
N TYR A 105 -4.17 1.43 2.43
CA TYR A 105 -3.87 2.37 1.36
C TYR A 105 -4.85 3.56 1.37
N GLU A 106 -6.16 3.31 1.45
CA GLU A 106 -7.18 4.35 1.52
C GLU A 106 -7.07 5.20 2.80
N ASP A 107 -6.83 4.56 3.94
CA ASP A 107 -6.57 5.27 5.19
C ASP A 107 -5.31 6.13 5.09
N THR A 108 -4.25 5.63 4.43
CA THR A 108 -3.03 6.40 4.18
C THR A 108 -3.33 7.65 3.37
N LEU A 109 -4.07 7.54 2.26
CA LEU A 109 -4.46 8.67 1.42
C LEU A 109 -5.33 9.67 2.20
N SER A 110 -6.25 9.18 3.02
CA SER A 110 -7.08 10.00 3.89
C SER A 110 -6.23 10.81 4.88
N GLN A 111 -5.22 10.19 5.52
CA GLN A 111 -4.29 10.90 6.40
C GLN A 111 -3.48 11.98 5.65
N VAL A 112 -3.08 11.71 4.40
CA VAL A 112 -2.42 12.72 3.55
C VAL A 112 -3.36 13.91 3.30
N LEU A 113 -4.62 13.65 2.93
CA LEU A 113 -5.62 14.69 2.70
C LEU A 113 -5.89 15.52 3.96
N MET A 114 -5.92 14.89 5.13
CA MET A 114 -6.05 15.56 6.43
C MET A 114 -4.78 16.31 6.87
N GLY A 115 -3.67 16.20 6.14
CA GLY A 115 -2.40 16.80 6.51
C GLY A 115 -1.69 16.14 7.69
N ASN A 116 -2.13 14.94 8.09
CA ASN A 116 -1.46 14.13 9.11
C ASN A 116 -0.38 13.27 8.47
N VAL A 117 0.74 13.90 8.13
CA VAL A 117 1.85 13.24 7.43
C VAL A 117 2.48 12.13 8.28
N SER A 118 2.54 12.29 9.60
CA SER A 118 3.07 11.27 10.50
C SER A 118 2.21 10.00 10.49
N GLY A 119 0.88 10.17 10.56
CA GLY A 119 -0.07 9.06 10.45
C GLY A 119 0.00 8.39 9.08
N ALA A 120 0.00 9.18 8.00
CA ALA A 120 0.16 8.67 6.64
C ALA A 120 1.43 7.84 6.46
N ARG A 121 2.57 8.30 7.00
CA ARG A 121 3.84 7.56 6.91
C ARG A 121 3.85 6.28 7.72
N TYR A 122 3.22 6.27 8.90
CA TYR A 122 3.06 5.05 9.69
C TYR A 122 2.28 4.00 8.91
N LEU A 123 1.10 4.38 8.39
CA LEU A 123 0.26 3.48 7.59
C LEU A 123 0.94 3.07 6.27
N ALA A 124 1.72 3.96 5.64
CA ALA A 124 2.48 3.62 4.45
C ALA A 124 3.51 2.50 4.71
N VAL A 125 4.16 2.48 5.88
CA VAL A 125 5.07 1.38 6.25
C VAL A 125 4.30 0.07 6.41
N GLU A 126 3.15 0.11 7.10
CA GLU A 126 2.28 -1.05 7.24
C GLU A 126 1.79 -1.58 5.88
N GLY A 127 1.36 -0.69 4.99
CA GLY A 127 0.95 -1.02 3.63
C GLY A 127 2.06 -1.63 2.80
N LEU A 128 3.32 -1.18 2.93
CA LEU A 128 4.46 -1.75 2.23
C LEU A 128 4.78 -3.19 2.68
N ILE A 129 4.56 -3.51 3.96
CA ILE A 129 4.70 -4.88 4.47
C ILE A 129 3.61 -5.77 3.86
N LEU A 130 2.35 -5.31 3.91
CA LEU A 130 1.21 -6.02 3.34
C LEU A 130 1.35 -6.24 1.83
N ASP A 131 1.85 -5.24 1.09
CA ASP A 131 2.14 -5.34 -0.35
C ASP A 131 3.18 -6.43 -0.64
N SER A 132 4.28 -6.46 0.13
CA SER A 132 5.30 -7.50 -0.04
C SER A 132 4.76 -8.90 0.26
N GLU A 133 3.92 -9.06 1.29
CA GLU A 133 3.29 -10.33 1.62
C GLU A 133 2.29 -10.77 0.53
N ALA A 134 1.45 -9.85 0.05
CA ALA A 134 0.50 -10.10 -1.02
C ALA A 134 1.20 -10.49 -2.33
N TYR A 135 2.32 -9.84 -2.66
CA TYR A 135 3.13 -10.18 -3.83
C TYR A 135 3.72 -11.60 -3.73
N GLY A 136 4.20 -11.97 -2.54
CA GLY A 136 4.68 -13.33 -2.24
C GLY A 136 3.59 -14.39 -2.42
N GLU A 137 2.42 -14.15 -1.84
CA GLU A 137 1.27 -15.06 -1.97
C GLU A 137 0.76 -15.17 -3.41
N LEU A 138 0.72 -14.05 -4.16
CA LEU A 138 0.38 -14.06 -5.59
C LEU A 138 1.35 -14.93 -6.42
N ASN A 139 2.64 -14.92 -6.11
CA ASN A 139 3.61 -15.81 -6.75
C ASN A 139 3.29 -17.27 -6.45
N THR A 140 2.99 -17.61 -5.19
CA THR A 140 2.65 -18.97 -4.78
C THR A 140 1.39 -19.47 -5.49
N VAL A 141 0.31 -18.67 -5.50
CA VAL A 141 -0.94 -18.97 -6.24
C VAL A 141 -0.65 -19.20 -7.72
N THR A 142 0.14 -18.31 -8.35
CA THR A 142 0.50 -18.45 -9.77
C THR A 142 1.27 -19.74 -10.05
N ASN A 143 2.22 -20.13 -9.19
CA ASN A 143 3.01 -21.34 -9.33
C ASN A 143 2.21 -22.63 -9.11
N LEU A 144 1.27 -22.62 -8.16
CA LEU A 144 0.35 -23.73 -7.96
C LEU A 144 -0.58 -23.90 -9.17
N LEU A 145 -1.10 -22.78 -9.70
CA LEU A 145 -1.94 -22.79 -10.90
C LEU A 145 -1.19 -23.32 -12.13
N THR A 146 0.06 -22.94 -12.35
CA THR A 146 0.85 -23.47 -13.47
C THR A 146 1.23 -24.94 -13.29
N THR A 147 1.32 -25.43 -12.05
CA THR A 147 1.53 -26.85 -11.75
C THR A 147 0.27 -27.67 -12.06
N ILE A 148 -0.90 -27.17 -11.66
CA ILE A 148 -2.20 -27.83 -11.91
C ILE A 148 -2.56 -27.77 -13.40
N TYR A 149 -2.26 -26.66 -14.07
CA TYR A 149 -2.59 -26.42 -15.46
C TYR A 149 -1.43 -25.74 -16.23
N PRO A 150 -0.44 -26.51 -16.72
CA PRO A 150 0.74 -25.96 -17.41
C PRO A 150 0.44 -25.18 -18.69
N ASN A 151 -0.74 -25.40 -19.29
CA ASN A 151 -1.18 -24.77 -20.54
C ASN A 151 -2.14 -23.58 -20.31
N ALA A 152 -2.24 -23.05 -19.08
CA ALA A 152 -3.12 -21.93 -18.69
C ALA A 152 -2.79 -20.56 -19.29
N THR A 153 -1.97 -20.52 -20.34
CA THR A 153 -0.88 -19.55 -20.48
C THR A 153 -1.28 -18.14 -20.90
N GLY A 154 -2.53 -17.90 -21.31
CA GLY A 154 -3.00 -16.56 -21.69
C GLY A 154 -3.63 -15.78 -20.53
N GLN A 155 -4.76 -16.28 -20.05
CA GLN A 155 -5.63 -15.52 -19.14
C GLN A 155 -5.15 -15.52 -17.69
N VAL A 156 -4.64 -16.65 -17.18
CA VAL A 156 -4.10 -16.70 -15.80
C VAL A 156 -2.89 -15.79 -15.66
N THR A 157 -2.00 -15.85 -16.64
CA THR A 157 -0.81 -15.01 -16.71
C THR A 157 -1.16 -13.53 -16.81
N SER A 158 -2.19 -13.16 -17.60
CA SER A 158 -2.63 -11.77 -17.72
C SER A 158 -3.32 -11.25 -16.45
N MET A 159 -4.10 -12.08 -15.76
CA MET A 159 -4.73 -11.73 -14.48
C MET A 159 -3.67 -11.56 -13.37
N ALA A 160 -2.71 -12.49 -13.28
CA ALA A 160 -1.57 -12.36 -12.38
C ALA A 160 -0.74 -11.11 -12.68
N ALA A 161 -0.51 -10.81 -13.97
CA ALA A 161 0.18 -9.59 -14.37
C ALA A 161 -0.58 -8.32 -13.98
N ALA A 162 -1.90 -8.28 -14.15
CA ALA A 162 -2.73 -7.14 -13.73
C ALA A 162 -2.65 -6.90 -12.21
N MET A 163 -2.71 -7.97 -11.40
CA MET A 163 -2.54 -7.87 -9.95
C MET A 163 -1.14 -7.37 -9.56
N ARG A 164 -0.08 -7.86 -10.23
CA ARG A 164 1.29 -7.36 -10.01
C ARG A 164 1.41 -5.86 -10.31
N VAL A 165 0.81 -5.40 -11.42
CA VAL A 165 0.81 -3.98 -11.77
C VAL A 165 0.11 -3.14 -10.69
N ARG A 166 -1.02 -3.64 -10.14
CA ARG A 166 -1.71 -2.96 -9.03
C ARG A 166 -0.84 -2.88 -7.78
N LEU A 167 -0.21 -3.98 -7.36
CA LEU A 167 0.71 -4.01 -6.21
C LEU A 167 1.87 -3.02 -6.41
N ILE A 168 2.51 -3.04 -7.58
CA ILE A 168 3.58 -2.07 -7.92
C ILE A 168 3.08 -0.63 -7.80
N SER A 169 1.90 -0.32 -8.33
CA SER A 169 1.32 1.02 -8.25
C SER A 169 1.03 1.47 -6.81
N ILE A 170 0.56 0.56 -5.95
CA ILE A 170 0.35 0.83 -4.52
C ILE A 170 1.71 1.08 -3.86
N ASN A 171 2.67 0.19 -4.07
CA ASN A 171 4.02 0.26 -3.53
C ASN A 171 4.70 1.60 -3.86
N GLU A 172 4.69 2.00 -5.13
CA GLU A 172 5.25 3.28 -5.59
C GLU A 172 4.60 4.48 -4.89
N THR A 173 3.29 4.44 -4.71
CA THR A 173 2.55 5.50 -4.04
C THR A 173 2.91 5.58 -2.55
N LEU A 174 2.98 4.44 -1.87
CA LEU A 174 3.35 4.38 -0.46
C LEU A 174 4.80 4.83 -0.23
N ILE A 175 5.74 4.41 -1.09
CA ILE A 175 7.13 4.89 -1.09
C ILE A 175 7.16 6.41 -1.28
N LYS A 176 6.42 6.93 -2.27
CA LYS A 176 6.34 8.37 -2.52
C LYS A 176 5.84 9.14 -1.30
N ILE A 177 4.83 8.63 -0.59
CA ILE A 177 4.34 9.23 0.66
C ILE A 177 5.40 9.18 1.77
N LEU A 178 6.10 8.05 1.88
CA LEU A 178 7.15 7.84 2.89
C LEU A 178 8.28 8.86 2.77
N TYR A 179 8.70 9.16 1.54
CA TYR A 179 9.83 10.03 1.23
C TYR A 179 9.43 11.45 0.79
N SER A 180 8.15 11.76 0.64
CA SER A 180 7.73 13.11 0.21
C SER A 180 8.18 14.16 1.23
N PRO A 181 8.79 15.27 0.78
CA PRO A 181 9.18 16.36 1.67
C PRO A 181 7.98 16.89 2.45
N ILE A 182 8.16 17.16 3.75
CA ILE A 182 7.15 17.85 4.53
C ILE A 182 7.31 19.33 4.24
N THR A 183 6.38 19.91 3.47
CA THR A 183 6.32 21.36 3.30
C THR A 183 5.92 21.99 4.63
N THR A 184 6.71 22.94 5.09
CA THR A 184 6.51 23.61 6.39
C THR A 184 6.29 25.09 6.22
N ASN A 185 5.41 25.65 7.04
CA ASN A 185 5.21 27.08 7.20
C ASN A 185 5.75 27.49 8.57
N MET A 186 6.45 28.63 8.61
CA MET A 186 6.98 29.20 9.85
C MET A 186 6.64 30.68 9.92
N THR A 187 6.02 31.08 11.02
CA THR A 187 5.88 32.50 11.36
C THR A 187 7.06 32.93 12.23
N ILE A 188 7.40 34.21 12.18
CA ILE A 188 8.40 34.82 13.05
C ILE A 188 7.95 36.23 13.43
N MET A 189 8.06 36.54 14.70
CA MET A 189 7.82 37.85 15.29
C MET A 189 8.95 38.14 16.27
N ALA A 190 9.27 39.42 16.45
CA ALA A 190 10.34 39.87 17.33
C ALA A 190 9.90 41.12 18.08
N ILE A 191 10.06 41.12 19.40
CA ILE A 191 9.72 42.25 20.26
C ILE A 191 10.83 42.50 21.31
N PRO A 192 11.19 43.77 21.59
CA PRO A 192 10.74 44.98 20.90
C PRO A 192 11.36 45.10 19.50
N ASN A 193 10.76 45.91 18.64
CA ASN A 193 11.26 46.22 17.29
C ASN A 193 12.31 47.36 17.27
N ILE A 194 12.50 48.04 18.40
CA ILE A 194 13.56 49.03 18.63
C ILE A 194 14.27 48.62 19.91
N VAL A 195 15.60 48.54 19.86
CA VAL A 195 16.43 48.04 20.96
C VAL A 195 17.81 48.67 20.87
N PHE A 196 18.44 48.87 22.02
CA PHE A 196 19.83 49.30 22.10
C PHE A 196 20.79 48.18 21.68
N VAL A 197 21.97 48.55 21.18
CA VAL A 197 23.06 47.59 20.95
C VAL A 197 23.39 46.84 22.24
N GLY A 198 23.60 45.52 22.14
CA GLY A 198 23.78 44.66 23.31
C GLY A 198 22.48 44.37 24.11
N GLY A 199 21.34 44.95 23.72
CA GLY A 199 20.05 44.67 24.33
C GLY A 199 19.48 43.30 23.93
N SER A 200 18.36 42.91 24.53
CA SER A 200 17.69 41.64 24.28
C SER A 200 16.40 41.83 23.48
N VAL A 201 16.15 40.90 22.56
CA VAL A 201 14.91 40.80 21.77
C VAL A 201 14.31 39.41 21.98
N THR A 202 13.02 39.34 22.27
CA THR A 202 12.26 38.10 22.30
C THR A 202 11.78 37.77 20.90
N VAL A 203 12.24 36.64 20.36
CA VAL A 203 11.83 36.10 19.06
C VAL A 203 10.91 34.92 19.30
N PHE A 204 9.76 34.91 18.64
CA PHE A 204 8.76 33.86 18.78
C PHE A 204 8.00 33.64 17.49
N GLY A 205 7.37 32.49 17.38
CA GLY A 205 6.59 32.13 16.20
C GLY A 205 6.00 30.75 16.33
N ARG A 206 5.52 30.22 15.21
CA ARG A 206 4.90 28.90 15.12
C ARG A 206 5.41 28.17 13.89
N LEU A 207 5.78 26.91 14.06
CA LEU A 207 6.13 25.98 12.99
C LEU A 207 4.98 25.00 12.76
N THR A 208 4.51 24.95 11.51
CA THR A 208 3.47 24.01 11.09
C THR A 208 3.85 23.33 9.78
N THR A 209 3.15 22.25 9.44
CA THR A 209 3.05 21.77 8.06
C THR A 209 2.29 22.79 7.20
N SER A 210 2.31 22.62 5.88
CA SER A 210 1.52 23.43 4.94
C SER A 210 0.03 23.46 5.28
N ASN A 211 -0.49 22.38 5.87
CA ASN A 211 -1.90 22.22 6.21
C ASN A 211 -2.23 22.70 7.64
N GLY A 212 -1.27 23.32 8.34
CA GLY A 212 -1.47 23.92 9.66
C GLY A 212 -1.26 23.00 10.85
N THR A 213 -0.91 21.73 10.63
CA THR A 213 -0.55 20.76 11.69
C THR A 213 0.71 21.23 12.41
N ALA A 214 0.67 21.30 13.73
CA ALA A 214 1.80 21.71 14.55
C ALA A 214 2.99 20.72 14.42
N ILE A 215 4.20 21.25 14.27
CA ILE A 215 5.42 20.44 14.32
C ILE A 215 6.08 20.67 15.68
N SER A 216 5.95 19.68 16.58
CA SER A 216 6.49 19.72 17.94
C SER A 216 7.92 19.14 18.01
N ASN A 217 8.63 19.49 19.08
CA ASN A 217 10.00 19.02 19.35
C ASN A 217 11.00 19.29 18.21
N ALA A 218 10.75 20.31 17.40
CA ALA A 218 11.62 20.76 16.34
C ALA A 218 12.58 21.83 16.85
N THR A 219 13.86 21.71 16.50
CA THR A 219 14.87 22.74 16.81
C THR A 219 14.80 23.85 15.77
N ILE A 220 14.59 25.08 16.25
CA ILE A 220 14.61 26.32 15.47
C ILE A 220 15.87 27.08 15.83
N THR A 221 16.66 27.48 14.83
CA THR A 221 17.83 28.34 15.02
C THR A 221 17.48 29.76 14.62
N ILE A 222 17.78 30.73 15.49
CA ILE A 222 17.58 32.15 15.22
C ILE A 222 18.91 32.78 14.82
N TYR A 223 18.85 33.53 13.72
CA TYR A 223 19.94 34.32 13.19
C TYR A 223 19.60 35.79 13.33
N VAL A 224 20.54 36.56 13.88
CA VAL A 224 20.50 38.03 13.89
C VAL A 224 21.60 38.48 12.96
N ASP A 225 21.24 39.21 11.90
CA ASP A 225 22.19 39.72 10.90
C ASP A 225 23.07 38.61 10.28
N GLY A 226 22.49 37.42 10.10
CA GLY A 226 23.16 36.25 9.54
C GLY A 226 24.01 35.44 10.53
N VAL A 227 24.13 35.88 11.79
CA VAL A 227 24.88 35.17 12.83
C VAL A 227 23.93 34.34 13.70
N PRO A 228 24.17 33.02 13.89
CA PRO A 228 23.35 32.20 14.78
C PRO A 228 23.50 32.69 16.22
N THR A 229 22.39 33.13 16.82
CA THR A 229 22.38 33.85 18.11
C THR A 229 21.57 33.13 19.19
N GLY A 230 20.64 32.24 18.80
CA GLY A 230 19.86 31.46 19.76
C GLY A 230 19.17 30.27 19.11
N SER A 231 18.62 29.40 19.96
CA SER A 231 17.81 28.26 19.52
C SER A 231 16.60 28.05 20.43
N ALA A 232 15.54 27.51 19.86
CA ALA A 232 14.31 27.16 20.57
C ALA A 232 13.83 25.77 20.14
N ILE A 233 13.08 25.09 21.01
CA ILE A 233 12.39 23.85 20.69
C ILE A 233 10.89 24.14 20.62
N THR A 234 10.22 23.70 19.56
CA THR A 234 8.77 23.86 19.45
C THR A 234 8.02 23.00 20.46
N ASN A 235 6.98 23.56 21.07
CA ASN A 235 6.11 22.82 21.99
C ASN A 235 5.08 21.94 21.23
N SER A 236 4.16 21.31 21.96
CA SER A 236 3.11 20.44 21.37
C SER A 236 2.18 21.15 20.39
N THR A 237 2.04 22.47 20.48
CA THR A 237 1.21 23.30 19.58
C THR A 237 2.03 23.97 18.47
N GLY A 238 3.33 23.66 18.38
CA GLY A 238 4.25 24.13 17.33
C GLY A 238 4.85 25.51 17.61
N TYR A 239 4.55 26.12 18.76
CA TYR A 239 5.10 27.43 19.12
C TYR A 239 6.53 27.32 19.64
N TYR A 240 7.33 28.32 19.29
CA TYR A 240 8.69 28.49 19.80
C TYR A 240 8.90 29.92 20.29
N ILE A 241 9.75 30.09 21.29
CA ILE A 241 10.13 31.38 21.87
C ILE A 241 11.58 31.32 22.36
N VAL A 242 12.35 32.38 22.12
CA VAL A 242 13.73 32.52 22.60
C VAL A 242 14.10 33.99 22.73
N ASN A 243 14.91 34.30 23.74
CA ASN A 243 15.54 35.61 23.87
C ASN A 243 16.90 35.59 23.18
N VAL A 244 17.13 36.54 22.28
CA VAL A 244 18.40 36.72 21.57
C VAL A 244 19.00 38.07 21.92
N THR A 245 20.32 38.11 22.04
CA THR A 245 21.05 39.36 22.31
C THR A 245 21.44 40.02 21.00
N VAL A 246 21.20 41.32 20.88
CA VAL A 246 21.59 42.10 19.71
C VAL A 246 23.10 42.33 19.71
N PRO A 247 23.79 42.12 18.58
CA PRO A 247 25.22 42.40 18.49
C PRO A 247 25.59 43.81 18.97
N PRO A 248 26.75 44.02 19.60
CA PRO A 248 27.18 45.33 20.10
C PRO A 248 27.58 46.32 18.98
N ILE A 249 27.35 45.98 17.71
CA ILE A 249 27.65 46.81 16.55
C ILE A 249 26.37 47.50 16.11
N TYR A 250 26.38 48.83 16.09
CA TYR A 250 25.21 49.61 15.68
C TYR A 250 24.88 49.36 14.21
N LYS A 251 23.63 48.98 13.96
CA LYS A 251 23.02 48.93 12.64
C LYS A 251 21.62 49.53 12.72
N PRO A 252 21.21 50.38 11.77
CA PRO A 252 19.87 50.99 11.78
C PRO A 252 18.75 49.96 11.58
N ILE A 253 19.05 48.86 10.88
CA ILE A 253 18.12 47.74 10.65
C ILE A 253 18.90 46.44 10.84
N LEU A 254 18.36 45.53 11.65
CA LEU A 254 18.92 44.20 11.90
C LEU A 254 17.95 43.13 11.42
N PRO A 255 18.26 42.38 10.36
CA PRO A 255 17.37 41.33 9.88
C PRO A 255 17.43 40.14 10.85
N ILE A 256 16.26 39.71 11.33
CA ILE A 256 16.11 38.48 12.12
C ILE A 256 15.54 37.39 11.20
N LYS A 257 16.17 36.22 11.21
CA LYS A 257 15.73 35.04 10.47
C LYS A 257 15.60 33.86 11.42
N ALA A 258 14.57 33.05 11.22
CA ALA A 258 14.46 31.74 11.84
C ALA A 258 14.72 30.67 10.78
N LEU A 259 15.40 29.59 11.17
CA LEU A 259 15.66 28.45 10.32
C LEU A 259 15.23 27.17 11.03
N TYR A 260 14.42 26.38 10.34
CA TYR A 260 14.13 24.99 10.68
C TYR A 260 14.82 24.10 9.64
N ASN A 261 15.72 23.22 10.09
CA ASN A 261 16.26 22.18 9.23
C ASN A 261 15.69 20.84 9.69
N PRO A 262 14.76 20.22 8.93
CA PRO A 262 14.24 18.92 9.30
C PRO A 262 15.40 17.92 9.39
N ARG A 263 15.42 17.11 10.46
CA ARG A 263 16.37 16.00 10.54
C ARG A 263 16.15 15.09 9.34
N GLN A 264 17.09 15.08 8.40
CA GLN A 264 17.12 14.07 7.36
C GLN A 264 17.26 12.72 8.06
N ARG A 265 16.27 11.82 7.89
CA ARG A 265 16.48 10.42 8.27
C ARG A 265 17.60 9.92 7.38
N VAL A 266 18.73 9.59 7.99
CA VAL A 266 19.86 8.94 7.32
C VAL A 266 19.28 7.74 6.59
N SER A 267 19.38 7.74 5.26
CA SER A 267 19.10 6.54 4.46
C SER A 267 20.08 5.47 4.93
N THR A 268 19.62 4.55 5.76
CA THR A 268 20.36 3.32 6.03
C THR A 268 20.21 2.40 4.82
N SER A 269 20.69 2.82 3.65
CA SER A 269 21.01 1.92 2.56
C SER A 269 22.37 1.28 2.85
N GLN A 270 22.41 0.45 3.88
CA GLN A 270 23.44 -0.56 4.11
C GLN A 270 22.71 -1.90 4.09
N HIS A 271 22.39 -2.36 2.89
CA HIS A 271 22.25 -3.79 2.65
C HIS A 271 22.86 -4.14 1.30
N LYS A 272 24.15 -4.46 1.38
CA LYS A 272 24.77 -5.52 0.58
C LYS A 272 24.95 -6.69 1.56
N PRO A 273 24.57 -7.93 1.19
CA PRO A 273 25.46 -8.77 0.39
C PRO A 273 24.96 -9.08 -1.02
#